data_AF-A0AA38R638-F1
#
_entry.id   AF-A0AA38R638-F1
#
_cell.length_a   1.000
_cell.length_b   1.000
_cell.length_c   1.000
_cell.angle_alpha   90.00
_cell.angle_beta   90.00
_cell.angle_gamma   90.00
#
_symmetry.space_group_name_H-M   'P 1'
#
loop_
_entity.id
_entity.type
_entity.pdbx_description
1 polymer ?
#
loop_
_entity_poly.entity_id
_entity_poly.type
_entity_poly.pdbx_seq_one_letter_code
_entity_poly.pdbx_strand_id
1 'polypeptide(L)'
;MAPLKPHWPQPSHPEIQQVLVNEAAFTTKSISKVALPPFGFFAKMSFPPCTLADGPTYATVQMGRDKHLNLNSDLLYINHSCEPSLIFDTANLNIIAGPRGLQPGEELTFFYPSTEWAMAQPFDCLCGTPTCRGRIAGARDMPRAQLDGVWLNGHIRELLDERDGRPSSPAAAASVPADDPTAQALRDALLHAEKVVEAARAALVSYARAAGGRNGGYGHAVGPPDGAAVAA
;
A
#
# COMPACT_ATOMS: atom_id res chain seq x y z
N MET A 1 24.24 14.30 -7.17
CA MET A 1 22.97 14.83 -7.72
C MET A 1 22.53 15.95 -6.78
N ALA A 2 21.96 17.05 -7.27
CA ALA A 2 21.52 18.13 -6.38
C ALA A 2 20.37 17.63 -5.48
N PRO A 3 20.32 18.05 -4.19
CA PRO A 3 19.20 17.72 -3.30
C PRO A 3 17.88 18.19 -3.91
N LEU A 4 16.85 17.35 -3.86
CA LEU A 4 15.51 17.74 -4.28
C LEU A 4 15.04 18.88 -3.39
N LYS A 5 14.67 20.01 -4.00
CA LYS A 5 14.08 21.13 -3.27
C LYS A 5 12.61 20.78 -2.99
N PRO A 6 12.21 20.56 -1.74
CA PRO A 6 10.84 20.16 -1.44
C PRO A 6 9.85 21.26 -1.82
N HIS A 7 8.75 20.87 -2.46
CA HIS A 7 7.65 21.75 -2.85
C HIS A 7 6.38 21.57 -2.00
N TRP A 8 6.46 20.76 -0.94
CA TRP A 8 5.36 20.49 0.00
C TRP A 8 5.60 21.16 1.36
N PRO A 9 4.54 21.32 2.19
CA PRO A 9 4.68 21.80 3.57
C PRO A 9 5.56 20.86 4.41
N GLN A 10 6.50 21.42 5.16
CA GLN A 10 7.39 20.67 6.04
C GLN A 10 7.19 21.08 7.52
N PRO A 11 6.93 20.14 8.44
CA PRO A 11 6.69 18.72 8.19
C PRO A 11 5.31 18.47 7.55
N SER A 12 5.26 17.52 6.62
CA SER A 12 4.03 17.03 5.98
C SER A 12 3.23 16.08 6.89
N HIS A 13 3.92 15.37 7.80
CA HIS A 13 3.36 14.37 8.70
C HIS A 13 3.78 14.61 10.17
N PRO A 14 3.51 15.81 10.73
CA PRO A 14 4.03 16.22 12.04
C PRO A 14 3.66 15.27 13.18
N GLU A 15 2.51 14.60 13.11
CA GLU A 15 2.02 13.75 14.19
C GLU A 15 2.71 12.39 14.27
N ILE A 16 3.24 11.89 13.15
CA ILE A 16 3.71 10.50 13.03
C ILE A 16 5.19 10.38 12.64
N GLN A 17 5.78 11.42 12.04
CA GLN A 17 7.13 11.40 11.50
C GLN A 17 7.90 12.66 11.92
N GLN A 18 9.16 12.47 12.30
CA GLN A 18 10.14 13.53 12.44
C GLN A 18 11.30 13.29 11.47
N VAL A 19 11.62 14.28 10.63
CA VAL A 19 12.81 14.24 9.77
C VAL A 19 13.98 14.91 10.48
N LEU A 20 15.06 14.17 10.67
CA LEU A 20 16.33 14.67 11.16
C LEU A 20 17.27 14.90 9.98
N VAL A 21 17.79 16.11 9.84
CA VAL A 21 18.72 16.48 8.77
C VAL A 21 20.11 16.64 9.36
N ASN A 22 21.10 15.97 8.78
CA ASN A 22 22.51 16.16 9.07
C ASN A 22 23.15 16.93 7.92
N GLU A 23 23.24 18.26 8.08
CA GLU A 23 23.80 19.15 7.05
C GLU A 23 25.27 18.85 6.73
N ALA A 24 26.06 18.44 7.74
CA ALA A 24 27.47 18.15 7.56
C ALA A 24 27.72 16.91 6.68
N ALA A 25 26.84 15.92 6.76
CA ALA A 25 26.91 14.68 5.99
C ALA A 25 25.96 14.65 4.78
N PHE A 26 25.16 15.71 4.57
CA PHE A 26 24.08 15.76 3.58
C PHE A 26 23.14 14.55 3.64
N THR A 27 22.86 14.06 4.84
CA THR A 27 22.02 12.87 5.07
C THR A 27 20.75 13.24 5.84
N THR A 28 19.72 12.42 5.68
CA THR A 28 18.47 12.56 6.43
C THR A 28 18.11 11.23 7.09
N LYS A 29 17.36 11.30 8.18
CA LYS A 29 16.73 10.15 8.84
C LYS A 29 15.29 10.47 9.18
N SER A 30 14.41 9.51 8.99
CA SER A 30 13.01 9.63 9.42
C SER A 30 12.82 8.85 10.70
N ILE A 31 12.26 9.48 11.73
CA ILE A 31 12.04 8.90 13.06
C ILE A 31 10.55 8.81 13.33
N SER A 32 10.11 7.68 13.87
CA SER A 32 8.72 7.47 14.29
C SER A 32 8.38 8.34 15.50
N LYS A 33 7.18 8.93 15.50
CA LYS A 33 6.59 9.58 16.67
C LYS A 33 5.50 8.75 17.35
N VAL A 34 5.14 7.61 16.79
CA VAL A 34 3.99 6.80 17.22
C VAL A 34 4.37 5.34 17.49
N ALA A 35 3.59 4.70 18.34
CA ALA A 35 3.62 3.25 18.51
C ALA A 35 2.53 2.62 17.63
N LEU A 36 2.88 1.55 16.91
CA LEU A 36 1.92 0.76 16.14
C LEU A 36 2.12 -0.74 16.42
N PRO A 37 1.05 -1.53 16.50
CA PRO A 37 1.17 -2.98 16.51
C PRO A 37 1.75 -3.48 15.17
N PRO A 38 2.21 -4.74 15.10
CA PRO A 38 2.55 -5.39 13.84
C PRO A 38 1.49 -5.17 12.77
N PHE A 39 1.91 -4.76 11.57
CA PHE A 39 1.01 -4.46 10.44
C PHE A 39 0.00 -3.33 10.68
N GLY A 40 0.16 -2.55 11.75
CA GLY A 40 -0.66 -1.37 12.03
C GLY A 40 -0.53 -0.30 10.96
N PHE A 41 -1.62 0.39 10.67
CA PHE A 41 -1.63 1.48 9.69
C PHE A 41 -0.77 2.67 10.13
N PHE A 42 0.13 3.14 9.26
CA PHE A 42 1.00 4.28 9.53
C PHE A 42 0.55 5.55 8.77
N ALA A 43 0.48 5.49 7.44
CA ALA A 43 0.14 6.65 6.61
C ALA A 43 -0.55 6.25 5.30
N LYS A 44 -1.33 7.18 4.72
CA LYS A 44 -1.80 7.05 3.34
C LYS A 44 -0.85 7.77 2.41
N MET A 45 -0.52 7.14 1.29
CA MET A 45 0.17 7.80 0.18
C MET A 45 -0.76 8.78 -0.58
N SER A 46 -2.06 8.78 -0.27
CA SER A 46 -3.03 9.73 -0.81
C SER A 46 -3.07 11.07 -0.05
N PHE A 47 -2.29 11.25 1.02
CA PHE A 47 -2.28 12.49 1.81
C PHE A 47 -0.91 12.76 2.47
N PRO A 48 -0.18 13.83 2.08
CA PRO A 48 -0.38 14.60 0.85
C PRO A 48 -0.42 13.67 -0.38
N PRO A 49 -1.21 13.99 -1.42
CA PRO A 49 -1.40 13.06 -2.52
C PRO A 49 -0.11 12.86 -3.31
N CYS A 50 0.30 11.59 -3.44
CA CYS A 50 1.27 11.19 -4.43
C CYS A 50 0.76 11.50 -5.84
N THR A 51 1.67 11.82 -6.74
CA THR A 51 1.37 12.04 -8.16
C THR A 51 2.20 11.11 -9.03
N LEU A 52 1.73 10.79 -10.24
CA LEU A 52 2.53 10.03 -11.18
C LEU A 52 3.80 10.80 -11.54
N ALA A 53 4.92 10.09 -11.64
CA ALA A 53 6.18 10.59 -12.12
C ALA A 53 6.39 10.21 -13.59
N ASP A 54 7.12 11.05 -14.33
CA ASP A 54 7.45 10.79 -15.75
C ASP A 54 8.45 9.63 -15.91
N GLY A 55 9.16 9.28 -14.85
CA GLY A 55 10.12 8.18 -14.83
C GLY A 55 10.75 7.95 -13.46
N PRO A 56 11.57 6.88 -13.33
CA PRO A 56 12.24 6.55 -12.09
C PRO A 56 13.33 7.58 -11.75
N THR A 57 13.32 8.04 -10.51
CA THR A 57 14.41 8.82 -9.91
C THR A 57 14.70 8.30 -8.50
N TYR A 58 15.75 8.81 -7.85
CA TYR A 58 16.01 8.50 -6.44
C TYR A 58 14.90 8.97 -5.48
N ALA A 59 14.02 9.85 -5.95
CA ALA A 59 12.94 10.49 -5.20
C ALA A 59 11.55 9.89 -5.47
N THR A 60 11.48 8.81 -6.26
CA THR A 60 10.22 8.18 -6.65
C THR A 60 10.11 6.77 -6.09
N VAL A 61 8.87 6.28 -5.94
CA VAL A 61 8.58 4.89 -5.58
C VAL A 61 7.81 4.22 -6.71
N GLN A 62 8.26 3.06 -7.16
CA GLN A 62 7.58 2.26 -8.17
C GLN A 62 6.27 1.69 -7.61
N MET A 63 5.17 1.86 -8.35
CA MET A 63 3.82 1.42 -7.95
C MET A 63 3.17 0.43 -8.92
N GLY A 64 3.93 -0.08 -9.88
CA GLY A 64 3.49 -0.97 -10.94
C GLY A 64 4.65 -1.24 -11.91
N ARG A 65 4.42 -2.08 -12.93
CA ARG A 65 5.48 -2.48 -13.88
C ARG A 65 6.31 -1.31 -14.41
N ASP A 66 5.62 -0.29 -14.93
CA ASP A 66 6.25 0.85 -15.60
C ASP A 66 5.76 2.19 -15.03
N LYS A 67 5.37 2.23 -13.75
CA LYS A 67 4.78 3.42 -13.11
C LYS A 67 5.46 3.77 -11.81
N HIS A 68 5.74 5.05 -11.62
CA HIS A 68 6.36 5.61 -10.43
C HIS A 68 5.51 6.74 -9.84
N LEU A 69 5.62 6.90 -8.53
CA LEU A 69 5.00 7.97 -7.76
C LEU A 69 6.03 8.95 -7.24
N ASN A 70 5.76 10.24 -7.39
CA ASN A 70 6.32 11.28 -6.54
C ASN A 70 5.56 11.28 -5.22
N LEU A 71 6.28 11.15 -4.10
CA LEU A 71 5.66 11.07 -2.77
C LEU A 71 5.11 12.42 -2.26
N ASN A 72 5.63 13.55 -2.78
CA ASN A 72 5.19 14.91 -2.46
C ASN A 72 5.08 15.19 -0.94
N SER A 73 5.91 14.54 -0.14
CA SER A 73 5.85 14.58 1.31
C SER A 73 7.17 14.10 1.93
N ASP A 74 7.29 14.24 3.24
CA ASP A 74 8.45 13.80 4.01
C ASP A 74 8.63 12.28 4.02
N LEU A 75 7.64 11.52 3.53
CA LEU A 75 7.79 10.08 3.28
C LEU A 75 8.96 9.79 2.34
N LEU A 76 9.39 10.77 1.53
CA LEU A 76 10.60 10.73 0.71
C LEU A 76 11.89 10.52 1.51
N TYR A 77 11.93 10.94 2.76
CA TYR A 77 13.12 10.82 3.63
C TYR A 77 13.18 9.48 4.39
N ILE A 78 12.31 8.52 4.07
CA ILE A 78 12.32 7.19 4.67
C ILE A 78 13.40 6.35 3.99
N ASN A 79 14.41 5.98 4.78
CA ASN A 79 15.60 5.30 4.27
C ASN A 79 15.36 3.80 4.02
N HIS A 80 16.35 3.17 3.41
CA HIS A 80 16.38 1.73 3.24
C HIS A 80 16.81 1.01 4.53
N SER A 81 16.19 -0.14 4.81
CA SER A 81 16.77 -1.18 5.68
C SER A 81 16.48 -2.57 5.12
N CYS A 82 17.40 -3.51 5.33
CA CYS A 82 17.18 -4.93 5.02
C CYS A 82 16.23 -5.61 6.02
N GLU A 83 16.10 -5.07 7.23
CA GLU A 83 15.06 -5.40 8.20
C GLU A 83 14.20 -4.16 8.45
N PRO A 84 13.26 -3.84 7.55
CA PRO A 84 12.54 -2.57 7.58
C PRO A 84 11.54 -2.48 8.74
N SER A 85 11.29 -1.25 9.20
CA SER A 85 10.23 -0.93 10.17
C SER A 85 8.87 -0.68 9.51
N LEU A 86 8.85 -0.37 8.21
CA LEU A 86 7.64 -0.08 7.44
C LEU A 86 7.54 -0.95 6.19
N ILE A 87 6.30 -1.17 5.76
CA ILE A 87 5.91 -1.78 4.51
C ILE A 87 5.21 -0.72 3.66
N PHE A 88 5.73 -0.49 2.45
CA PHE A 88 5.11 0.36 1.44
C PHE A 88 4.23 -0.51 0.56
N ASP A 89 2.91 -0.48 0.80
CA ASP A 89 1.91 -1.15 -0.03
C ASP A 89 1.40 -0.16 -1.09
N THR A 90 2.07 -0.18 -2.23
CA THR A 90 1.79 0.75 -3.33
C THR A 90 0.52 0.39 -4.08
N ALA A 91 0.06 -0.87 -3.99
CA ALA A 91 -1.19 -1.31 -4.60
C ALA A 91 -2.40 -0.68 -3.89
N ASN A 92 -2.34 -0.59 -2.55
CA ASN A 92 -3.39 0.03 -1.75
C ASN A 92 -3.11 1.50 -1.35
N LEU A 93 -1.99 2.08 -1.83
CA LEU A 93 -1.54 3.44 -1.49
C LEU A 93 -1.44 3.66 0.03
N ASN A 94 -0.93 2.66 0.75
CA ASN A 94 -0.82 2.67 2.20
C ASN A 94 0.61 2.36 2.64
N ILE A 95 0.98 2.87 3.81
CA ILE A 95 2.17 2.49 4.54
C ILE A 95 1.71 1.88 5.86
N ILE A 96 2.22 0.70 6.19
CA ILE A 96 1.92 -0.02 7.43
C ILE A 96 3.21 -0.39 8.15
N ALA A 97 3.13 -0.65 9.45
CA ALA A 97 4.24 -1.14 10.24
C ALA A 97 4.66 -2.56 9.80
N GLY A 98 5.95 -2.88 9.95
CA GLY A 98 6.47 -4.21 9.71
C GLY A 98 5.99 -5.24 10.76
N PRO A 99 6.47 -6.50 10.67
CA PRO A 99 6.06 -7.58 11.58
C PRO A 99 6.42 -7.35 13.05
N ARG A 100 7.38 -6.47 13.34
CA ARG A 100 7.77 -6.10 14.71
C ARG A 100 6.92 -4.97 15.31
N GLY A 101 6.00 -4.40 14.55
CA GLY A 101 5.35 -3.15 14.91
C GLY A 101 6.29 -1.96 14.78
N LEU A 102 5.97 -0.88 15.48
CA LEU A 102 6.74 0.35 15.49
C LEU A 102 6.68 0.99 16.88
N GLN A 103 7.77 1.59 17.33
CA GLN A 103 7.83 2.39 18.57
C GLN A 103 8.29 3.83 18.29
N PRO A 104 7.89 4.81 19.13
CA PRO A 104 8.42 6.16 19.05
C PRO A 104 9.95 6.17 19.20
N GLY A 105 10.63 6.97 18.39
CA GLY A 105 12.10 7.05 18.38
C GLY A 105 12.79 6.05 17.45
N GLU A 106 12.09 5.04 16.92
CA GLU A 106 12.66 4.12 15.93
C GLU A 106 12.83 4.78 14.57
N GLU A 107 13.87 4.37 13.83
CA GLU A 107 14.07 4.82 12.45
C GLU A 107 13.02 4.20 11.53
N LEU A 108 12.32 5.05 10.79
CA LEU A 108 11.39 4.67 9.73
C LEU A 108 12.21 4.26 8.50
N THR A 109 12.08 2.99 8.12
CA THR A 109 12.79 2.42 6.98
C THR A 109 11.89 1.46 6.21
N PHE A 110 12.09 1.33 4.91
CA PHE A 110 11.44 0.29 4.10
C PHE A 110 12.44 -0.44 3.22
N PHE A 111 12.11 -1.66 2.82
CA PHE A 111 12.98 -2.44 1.95
C PHE A 111 12.78 -1.98 0.50
N TYR A 112 13.67 -1.13 -0.03
CA TYR A 112 13.50 -0.54 -1.38
C TYR A 112 13.19 -1.56 -2.49
N PRO A 113 13.84 -2.73 -2.59
CA PRO A 113 13.48 -3.74 -3.60
C PRO A 113 12.07 -4.35 -3.43
N SER A 114 11.34 -4.05 -2.36
CA SER A 114 9.91 -4.39 -2.24
C SER A 114 9.02 -3.58 -3.18
N THR A 115 9.48 -2.42 -3.64
CA THR A 115 8.83 -1.56 -4.64
C THR A 115 9.64 -1.52 -5.92
N GLU A 116 10.97 -1.39 -5.84
CA GLU A 116 11.85 -1.11 -6.98
C GLU A 116 12.35 -2.39 -7.68
N TRP A 117 11.99 -2.56 -8.94
CA TRP A 117 12.53 -3.59 -9.83
C TRP A 117 14.00 -3.31 -10.14
N ALA A 118 14.30 -2.07 -10.49
CA ALA A 118 15.64 -1.57 -10.71
C ALA A 118 15.77 -0.20 -10.04
N MET A 119 16.78 -0.04 -9.19
CA MET A 119 17.07 1.24 -8.55
C MET A 119 17.56 2.24 -9.59
N ALA A 120 17.00 3.45 -9.61
CA ALA A 120 17.56 4.57 -10.36
C ALA A 120 19.01 4.88 -9.92
N GLN A 121 19.32 4.64 -8.65
CA GLN A 121 20.65 4.78 -8.06
C GLN A 121 20.96 3.61 -7.12
N PRO A 122 21.68 2.58 -7.60
CA PRO A 122 22.16 1.51 -6.74
C PRO A 122 23.18 2.02 -5.71
N PHE A 123 23.21 1.42 -4.52
CA PHE A 123 24.09 1.81 -3.42
C PHE A 123 24.53 0.62 -2.57
N ASP A 124 25.64 0.77 -1.83
CA ASP A 124 26.06 -0.21 -0.82
C ASP A 124 25.32 0.08 0.49
N CYS A 125 24.61 -0.92 1.02
CA CYS A 125 23.75 -0.74 2.19
C CYS A 125 24.56 -0.55 3.47
N LEU A 126 24.18 0.46 4.25
CA LEU A 126 24.77 0.79 5.55
C LEU A 126 23.76 0.65 6.70
N CYS A 127 22.71 -0.19 6.53
CA CYS A 127 21.63 -0.31 7.53
C CYS A 127 22.08 -0.96 8.86
N GLY A 128 23.22 -1.66 8.87
CA GLY A 128 23.79 -2.26 10.09
C GLY A 128 23.01 -3.47 10.65
N THR A 129 21.98 -3.96 9.95
CA THR A 129 21.19 -5.12 10.39
C THR A 129 21.96 -6.43 10.21
N PRO A 130 21.75 -7.44 11.07
CA PRO A 130 22.40 -8.76 10.95
C PRO A 130 22.16 -9.44 9.60
N THR A 131 20.98 -9.25 9.01
CA THR A 131 20.63 -9.82 7.70
C THR A 131 20.83 -8.82 6.54
N CYS A 132 21.80 -7.90 6.67
CA CYS A 132 22.12 -6.93 5.62
C CYS A 132 22.47 -7.65 4.29
N ARG A 133 21.88 -7.15 3.19
CA ARG A 133 21.99 -7.77 1.86
C ARG A 133 23.10 -7.15 1.00
N GLY A 134 23.91 -6.26 1.57
CA GLY A 134 25.01 -5.61 0.88
C GLY A 134 24.53 -4.59 -0.14
N ARG A 135 24.86 -4.79 -1.42
CA ARG A 135 24.51 -3.83 -2.47
C ARG A 135 23.04 -3.92 -2.88
N ILE A 136 22.36 -2.78 -2.90
CA ILE A 136 20.95 -2.65 -3.28
C ILE A 136 20.86 -2.06 -4.69
N ALA A 137 20.45 -2.87 -5.66
CA ALA A 137 20.28 -2.48 -7.07
C ALA A 137 18.83 -2.62 -7.59
N GLY A 138 17.92 -3.09 -6.75
CA GLY A 138 16.53 -3.42 -7.11
C GLY A 138 16.30 -4.93 -7.18
N ALA A 139 15.04 -5.36 -7.18
CA ALA A 139 14.67 -6.77 -7.10
C ALA A 139 15.15 -7.61 -8.29
N ARG A 140 15.29 -7.00 -9.48
CA ARG A 140 15.77 -7.66 -10.71
C ARG A 140 17.07 -8.42 -10.47
N ASP A 141 17.99 -7.79 -9.78
CA ASP A 141 19.37 -8.23 -9.64
C ASP A 141 19.60 -9.03 -8.34
N MET A 142 18.53 -9.35 -7.60
CA MET A 142 18.58 -10.12 -6.35
C MET A 142 18.05 -11.56 -6.55
N PRO A 143 18.77 -12.60 -6.07
CA PRO A 143 18.23 -13.95 -6.02
C PRO A 143 17.07 -14.04 -5.02
N ARG A 144 16.13 -14.98 -5.25
CA ARG A 144 14.95 -15.14 -4.38
C ARG A 144 15.28 -15.35 -2.91
N ALA A 145 16.35 -16.09 -2.60
CA ALA A 145 16.81 -16.27 -1.22
C ALA A 145 17.10 -14.94 -0.50
N GLN A 146 17.53 -13.89 -1.23
CA GLN A 146 17.70 -12.55 -0.68
C GLN A 146 16.39 -11.75 -0.61
N LEU A 147 15.30 -12.23 -1.17
CA LEU A 147 13.97 -11.61 -1.13
C LEU A 147 12.99 -12.39 -0.25
N ASP A 148 13.39 -13.56 0.26
CA ASP A 148 12.58 -14.36 1.15
C ASP A 148 12.36 -13.64 2.50
N GLY A 149 11.18 -13.84 3.07
CA GLY A 149 10.80 -13.28 4.38
C GLY A 149 10.52 -11.77 4.39
N VAL A 150 10.60 -11.08 3.25
CA VAL A 150 10.18 -9.67 3.14
C VAL A 150 8.91 -9.52 2.32
N TRP A 151 8.13 -8.50 2.66
CA TRP A 151 6.98 -8.10 1.85
C TRP A 151 7.46 -7.60 0.47
N LEU A 152 6.80 -8.05 -0.59
CA LEU A 152 7.02 -7.59 -1.96
C LEU A 152 5.68 -7.17 -2.58
N ASN A 153 5.64 -5.99 -3.19
CA ASN A 153 4.46 -5.55 -3.94
C ASN A 153 4.17 -6.49 -5.11
N GLY A 154 2.90 -6.52 -5.53
CA GLY A 154 2.41 -7.44 -6.56
C GLY A 154 3.22 -7.38 -7.85
N HIS A 155 3.51 -6.17 -8.33
CA HIS A 155 4.28 -5.95 -9.56
C HIS A 155 5.72 -6.50 -9.47
N ILE A 156 6.34 -6.48 -8.29
CA ILE A 156 7.67 -7.07 -8.10
C ILE A 156 7.61 -8.59 -8.16
N ARG A 157 6.60 -9.20 -7.55
CA ARG A 157 6.40 -10.65 -7.61
C ARG A 157 6.16 -11.12 -9.05
N GLU A 158 5.33 -10.40 -9.79
CA GLU A 158 5.07 -10.66 -11.21
C GLU A 158 6.36 -10.58 -12.05
N LEU A 159 7.15 -9.50 -11.88
CA LEU A 159 8.42 -9.33 -12.58
C LEU A 159 9.45 -10.42 -12.23
N LEU A 160 9.49 -10.87 -10.97
CA LEU A 160 10.35 -11.98 -10.54
C LEU A 160 9.91 -13.31 -11.16
N ASP A 161 8.61 -13.57 -11.25
CA ASP A 161 8.08 -14.78 -11.87
C ASP A 161 8.39 -14.80 -13.37
N GLU A 162 8.22 -13.67 -14.06
CA GLU A 162 8.62 -13.51 -15.47
C GLU A 162 10.13 -13.73 -15.67
N ARG A 163 10.98 -13.07 -14.87
CA ARG A 163 12.45 -13.23 -14.93
C ARG A 163 12.87 -14.68 -14.77
N ASP A 164 12.20 -15.41 -13.87
CA ASP A 164 12.55 -16.79 -13.52
C ASP A 164 11.79 -17.83 -14.36
N GLY A 165 10.94 -17.42 -15.31
CA GLY A 165 10.14 -18.31 -16.15
C GLY A 165 9.09 -19.14 -15.37
N ARG A 166 8.61 -18.65 -14.23
CA ARG A 166 7.58 -19.31 -13.42
C ARG A 166 6.19 -18.85 -13.84
N PRO A 167 5.20 -19.76 -13.92
CA PRO A 167 3.80 -19.35 -14.09
C PRO A 167 3.38 -18.49 -12.89
N SER A 168 2.64 -17.41 -13.15
CA SER A 168 2.08 -16.55 -12.11
C SER A 168 1.16 -17.39 -11.22
N SER A 169 1.68 -17.82 -10.07
CA SER A 169 0.88 -18.55 -9.10
C SER A 169 0.20 -17.55 -8.18
N PRO A 170 -1.09 -17.74 -7.84
CA PRO A 170 -1.65 -17.07 -6.67
C PRO A 170 -0.73 -17.38 -5.49
N ALA A 171 -0.38 -16.36 -4.71
CA ALA A 171 0.64 -16.39 -3.67
C ALA A 171 0.63 -17.75 -2.95
N ALA A 172 1.62 -18.59 -3.25
CA ALA A 172 1.81 -19.82 -2.52
C ALA A 172 2.09 -19.40 -1.08
N ALA A 173 1.11 -19.59 -0.19
CA ALA A 173 1.34 -19.45 1.22
C ALA A 173 2.52 -20.36 1.55
N ALA A 174 3.65 -19.77 1.93
CA ALA A 174 4.68 -20.53 2.62
C ALA A 174 3.99 -21.36 3.69
N SER A 175 4.41 -22.60 3.91
CA SER A 175 3.83 -23.46 4.94
C SER A 175 4.17 -22.87 6.31
N VAL A 176 3.39 -21.88 6.75
CA VAL A 176 3.52 -21.29 8.06
C VAL A 176 2.99 -22.31 9.06
N PRO A 177 3.73 -22.66 10.12
CA PRO A 177 3.26 -23.59 11.13
C PRO A 177 1.87 -23.22 11.64
N ALA A 178 1.02 -24.22 11.84
CA ALA A 178 -0.37 -24.01 12.28
C ALA A 178 -0.44 -23.21 13.60
N ASP A 179 0.55 -23.41 14.48
CA ASP A 179 0.62 -22.83 15.82
C ASP A 179 1.30 -21.44 15.87
N ASP A 180 1.68 -20.84 14.74
CA ASP A 180 2.24 -19.48 14.74
C ASP A 180 1.14 -18.44 15.07
N PRO A 181 1.28 -17.66 16.16
CA PRO A 181 0.25 -16.73 16.60
C PRO A 181 0.04 -15.56 15.62
N THR A 182 1.09 -15.14 14.92
CA THR A 182 1.00 -14.07 13.91
C THR A 182 0.24 -14.56 12.70
N ALA A 183 0.55 -15.77 12.23
CA ALA A 183 -0.15 -16.43 11.15
C ALA A 183 -1.63 -16.64 11.48
N GLN A 184 -1.95 -17.00 12.72
CA GLN A 184 -3.32 -17.14 13.16
C GLN A 184 -4.06 -15.79 13.15
N ALA A 185 -3.46 -14.74 13.69
CA ALA A 185 -4.04 -13.40 13.66
C ALA A 185 -4.28 -12.89 12.21
N LEU A 186 -3.35 -13.16 11.30
CA LEU A 186 -3.51 -12.81 9.87
C LEU A 186 -4.62 -13.62 9.20
N ARG A 187 -4.75 -14.92 9.51
CA ARG A 187 -5.87 -15.76 9.04
C ARG A 187 -7.21 -15.23 9.54
N ASP A 188 -7.30 -14.86 10.82
CA ASP A 188 -8.52 -14.29 11.40
C ASP A 188 -8.87 -12.94 10.77
N ALA A 189 -7.88 -12.09 10.49
CA ALA A 189 -8.07 -10.83 9.78
C ALA A 189 -8.61 -11.05 8.35
N LEU A 190 -8.10 -12.04 7.61
CA LEU A 190 -8.60 -12.42 6.29
C LEU A 190 -10.06 -12.90 6.37
N LEU A 191 -10.39 -13.78 7.31
CA LEU A 191 -11.76 -14.25 7.54
C LEU A 191 -12.73 -13.10 7.85
N HIS A 192 -12.29 -12.10 8.61
CA HIS A 192 -13.11 -10.90 8.85
C HIS A 192 -13.27 -10.04 7.60
N ALA A 193 -12.21 -9.84 6.81
CA ALA A 193 -12.28 -9.10 5.56
C ALA A 193 -13.25 -9.74 4.56
N GLU A 194 -13.23 -11.07 4.44
CA GLU A 194 -14.18 -11.83 3.60
C GLU A 194 -15.63 -11.59 4.03
N LYS A 195 -15.92 -11.66 5.34
CA LYS A 195 -17.26 -11.36 5.87
C LYS A 195 -17.71 -9.92 5.54
N VAL A 196 -16.79 -8.95 5.59
CA VAL A 196 -17.07 -7.56 5.22
C VAL A 196 -17.39 -7.45 3.72
N VAL A 197 -16.62 -8.13 2.86
CA VAL A 197 -16.87 -8.17 1.42
C VAL A 197 -18.23 -8.77 1.10
N GLU A 198 -18.60 -9.89 1.74
CA GLU A 198 -19.92 -10.50 1.57
C GLU A 198 -21.06 -9.58 2.02
N ALA A 199 -20.90 -8.91 3.17
CA ALA A 199 -21.87 -7.92 3.62
C ALA A 199 -22.01 -6.75 2.63
N ALA A 200 -20.91 -6.25 2.08
CA ALA A 200 -20.92 -5.17 1.08
C ALA A 200 -21.60 -5.60 -0.23
N ARG A 201 -21.34 -6.83 -0.72
CA ARG A 201 -22.04 -7.39 -1.89
C ARG A 201 -23.54 -7.49 -1.64
N ALA A 202 -23.96 -8.03 -0.51
CA ALA A 202 -25.37 -8.15 -0.15
C ALA A 202 -26.07 -6.77 -0.08
N ALA A 203 -25.40 -5.77 0.49
CA ALA A 203 -25.88 -4.39 0.53
C ALA A 203 -26.04 -3.80 -0.88
N LEU A 204 -25.05 -4.01 -1.77
CA LEU A 204 -25.08 -3.53 -3.15
C LEU A 204 -26.25 -4.15 -3.94
N VAL A 205 -26.47 -5.46 -3.82
CA VAL A 205 -27.60 -6.16 -4.46
C VAL A 205 -28.93 -5.60 -3.97
N SER A 206 -29.06 -5.37 -2.66
CA SER A 206 -30.28 -4.84 -2.05
C SER A 206 -30.57 -3.41 -2.53
N TYR A 207 -29.53 -2.57 -2.58
CA TYR A 207 -29.62 -1.22 -3.12
C TYR A 207 -30.02 -1.19 -4.60
N ALA A 208 -29.39 -2.02 -5.44
CA ALA A 208 -29.69 -2.08 -6.87
C ALA A 208 -31.15 -2.49 -7.15
N ARG A 209 -31.70 -3.45 -6.40
CA ARG A 209 -33.11 -3.84 -6.49
C ARG A 209 -34.05 -2.70 -6.10
N ALA A 210 -33.75 -2.01 -5.00
CA ALA A 210 -34.55 -0.87 -4.54
C ALA A 210 -34.50 0.32 -5.53
N ALA A 211 -33.37 0.56 -6.17
CA ALA A 211 -33.19 1.61 -7.17
C ALA A 211 -33.91 1.26 -8.50
N GLY A 212 -33.84 0.01 -8.95
CA GLY A 212 -34.50 -0.47 -10.17
C GLY A 212 -36.03 -0.50 -10.08
N GLY A 213 -36.59 -0.70 -8.88
CA GLY A 213 -38.04 -0.71 -8.65
C GLY A 213 -38.73 0.66 -8.75
N ARG A 214 -37.98 1.77 -8.78
CA ARG A 214 -38.57 3.13 -8.87
C ARG A 214 -38.91 3.58 -10.29
N ASN A 215 -38.58 2.80 -11.33
CA ASN A 215 -38.76 3.21 -12.72
C ASN A 215 -39.93 2.51 -13.47
N GLY A 216 -40.79 1.75 -12.76
CA GLY A 216 -41.78 0.86 -13.38
C GLY A 216 -43.25 1.13 -13.07
N GLY A 217 -43.63 2.30 -12.54
CA GLY A 217 -44.98 2.51 -11.98
C GLY A 217 -45.67 3.81 -12.35
N TYR A 218 -45.87 4.11 -13.63
CA TYR A 218 -46.91 5.05 -14.06
C TYR A 218 -47.60 4.52 -15.33
N GLY A 219 -48.78 3.93 -15.14
CA GLY A 219 -49.62 3.52 -16.26
C GLY A 219 -50.82 2.66 -15.85
N HIS A 220 -51.90 3.29 -15.37
CA HIS A 220 -53.30 2.89 -15.62
C HIS A 220 -54.22 3.95 -14.98
N ALA A 221 -54.73 4.89 -15.77
CA ALA A 221 -56.03 4.85 -16.48
C ALA A 221 -57.21 5.22 -15.57
N VAL A 222 -57.59 6.50 -15.58
CA VAL A 222 -58.88 7.00 -15.09
C VAL A 222 -59.81 7.06 -16.31
N GLY A 223 -60.79 6.17 -16.38
CA GLY A 223 -61.90 6.26 -17.33
C GLY A 223 -63.06 7.07 -16.73
N PRO A 224 -63.82 7.85 -17.52
CA PRO A 224 -64.90 8.68 -17.00
C PRO A 224 -66.18 7.85 -16.76
N PRO A 225 -67.05 8.23 -15.82
CA PRO A 225 -68.39 7.65 -15.72
C PRO A 225 -69.39 8.47 -16.57
N ASP A 226 -70.00 7.81 -17.55
CA ASP A 226 -71.17 8.33 -18.28
C ASP A 226 -72.48 7.96 -17.57
N GLY A 227 -73.24 9.02 -17.26
CA GLY A 227 -74.70 9.19 -17.28
C GLY A 227 -75.69 8.06 -16.94
N ALA A 228 -76.61 8.37 -16.02
CA ALA A 228 -78.03 8.06 -16.19
C ALA A 228 -78.92 9.01 -15.36
N ALA A 229 -79.80 9.74 -16.06
CA ALA A 229 -80.90 10.52 -15.50
C ALA A 229 -82.22 9.81 -15.86
N VAL A 230 -83.12 9.57 -14.89
CA VAL A 230 -84.57 9.37 -15.12
C VAL A 230 -85.37 9.66 -13.81
N ALA A 231 -86.44 10.47 -13.95
CA ALA A 231 -87.63 10.70 -13.10
C ALA A 231 -87.43 11.27 -11.67
N ALA A 232 -88.23 12.22 -11.17
CA ALA A 232 -89.51 12.81 -11.57
C ALA A 232 -89.49 14.33 -11.24
#